data_AF-A0ABD6T537-F1
#
_entry.id   AF-A0ABD6T537-F1
#
_cell.length_a   1.000
_cell.length_b   1.000
_cell.length_c   1.000
_cell.angle_alpha   90.00
_cell.angle_beta   90.00
_cell.angle_gamma   90.00
#
_symmetry.space_group_name_H-M   'P 1'
#
loop_
_entity.id
_entity.type
_entity.pdbx_description
1 polymer ?
#
loop_
_entity_poly.entity_id
_entity_poly.type
_entity_poly.pdbx_seq_one_letter_code
_entity_poly.pdbx_strand_id
1 'polypeptide(L)'
;MNEKYKKRMPKFLPVGIAMGVLFSASPLAGPLTENKVKADVDTFGTIVTTFGKVYDAFLAEPFGKWLEEIDAKNTYNAFNENIAYKAPTFKKGEFGISAFDYYKNKDFSKKVKIAYANGKVEYKTIKHGEQIRIKDANTMVDLTPDEPALSEHDILFITQHLLDAGNKGVSLTNFKTYYLKSDNSGRKNALGYKFLQKQFPNAYHNGIPDWGVNQDELFKKLPVEKQTLGTSTSEPISVNSLYDITDYDYLSAHHREFGLRKVDLLTQHKDGEYSSLSTKIKGSDGFIRSWEDGRLSKSDGNTPWGKEDFTITPIKKGSKNVFLRNDLKYIPSKLGNDELYLIDDTKVWTLHDTGLYGIFALQNDKGQYLSIGDGFATFTDQYHEASFFHADLKEDEWNNWLNKWYPGK
;
A
#
# COMPACT_ATOMS: atom_id res chain seq x y z
N MET A 1 -69.34 9.35 -7.87
CA MET A 1 -68.42 8.20 -7.98
C MET A 1 -68.01 8.03 -9.44
N ASN A 2 -66.73 8.22 -9.75
CA ASN A 2 -66.05 7.69 -10.94
C ASN A 2 -64.57 8.08 -10.88
N GLU A 3 -63.77 7.23 -10.25
CA GLU A 3 -62.32 7.33 -10.28
C GLU A 3 -61.77 6.81 -11.62
N LYS A 4 -60.89 7.60 -12.23
CA LYS A 4 -60.21 7.30 -13.50
C LYS A 4 -58.97 6.42 -13.22
N TYR A 5 -58.94 5.24 -13.81
CA TYR A 5 -57.80 4.33 -13.83
C TYR A 5 -56.56 4.98 -14.48
N LYS A 6 -55.44 5.06 -13.74
CA LYS A 6 -54.11 5.41 -14.30
C LYS A 6 -53.43 4.16 -14.86
N LYS A 7 -53.23 4.15 -16.18
CA LYS A 7 -52.49 3.15 -16.96
C LYS A 7 -50.98 3.25 -16.62
N ARG A 8 -50.38 2.20 -16.07
CA ARG A 8 -48.92 2.12 -15.85
C ARG A 8 -48.23 1.77 -17.17
N MET A 9 -47.37 2.65 -17.67
CA MET A 9 -46.43 2.34 -18.76
C MET A 9 -45.14 1.76 -18.16
N PRO A 10 -44.61 0.62 -18.66
CA PRO A 10 -43.29 0.15 -18.27
C PRO A 10 -42.20 1.09 -18.81
N LYS A 11 -41.32 1.58 -17.95
CA LYS A 11 -40.12 2.33 -18.35
C LYS A 11 -39.14 1.35 -19.01
N PHE A 12 -38.96 1.46 -20.32
CA PHE A 12 -37.80 0.93 -21.03
C PHE A 12 -36.59 1.82 -20.71
N LEU A 13 -35.54 1.23 -20.13
CA LEU A 13 -34.21 1.84 -20.06
C LEU A 13 -33.48 1.53 -21.38
N PRO A 14 -32.83 2.50 -22.04
CA PRO A 14 -32.08 2.24 -23.25
C PRO A 14 -30.85 1.40 -22.91
N VAL A 15 -30.85 0.15 -23.39
CA VAL A 15 -29.68 -0.72 -23.40
C VAL A 15 -28.71 -0.12 -24.42
N GLY A 16 -27.62 0.49 -23.92
CA GLY A 16 -26.49 0.86 -24.74
C GLY A 16 -25.86 -0.39 -25.33
N ILE A 17 -26.09 -0.62 -26.62
CA ILE A 17 -25.47 -1.68 -27.41
C ILE A 17 -23.98 -1.34 -27.52
N ALA A 18 -23.14 -2.04 -26.75
CA ALA A 18 -21.70 -2.04 -26.96
C ALA A 18 -21.38 -2.91 -28.20
N MET A 19 -21.29 -2.27 -29.36
CA MET A 19 -20.82 -2.90 -30.60
C MET A 19 -19.28 -2.95 -30.64
N GLY A 20 -18.74 -4.16 -30.54
CA GLY A 20 -17.77 -4.71 -31.49
C GLY A 20 -16.37 -4.07 -31.56
N VAL A 21 -15.43 -4.66 -30.83
CA VAL A 21 -14.19 -5.14 -31.47
C VAL A 21 -14.14 -6.65 -31.22
N LEU A 22 -14.61 -7.40 -32.22
CA LEU A 22 -14.41 -8.83 -32.36
C LEU A 22 -13.02 -9.05 -32.93
N PHE A 23 -12.09 -9.52 -32.09
CA PHE A 23 -10.99 -10.36 -32.56
C PHE A 23 -10.85 -11.55 -31.62
N SER A 24 -11.09 -12.74 -32.19
CA SER A 24 -10.76 -14.08 -31.70
C SER A 24 -11.17 -14.45 -30.28
N ALA A 25 -12.31 -15.13 -30.19
CA ALA A 25 -12.61 -16.07 -29.13
C ALA A 25 -11.57 -17.21 -29.10
N SER A 26 -10.57 -17.08 -28.22
CA SER A 26 -10.06 -18.20 -27.43
C SER A 26 -10.42 -17.92 -25.97
N PRO A 27 -11.19 -18.80 -25.29
CA PRO A 27 -11.52 -18.63 -23.89
C PRO A 27 -10.31 -19.06 -23.05
N LEU A 28 -9.27 -18.23 -23.00
CA LEU A 28 -8.14 -18.39 -22.07
C LEU A 28 -7.95 -17.16 -21.17
N ALA A 29 -8.76 -16.11 -21.36
CA ALA A 29 -8.67 -14.85 -20.62
C ALA A 29 -9.77 -14.67 -19.55
N GLY A 30 -10.13 -15.77 -18.88
CA GLY A 30 -10.99 -15.75 -17.69
C GLY A 30 -10.61 -16.88 -16.74
N PRO A 31 -10.31 -16.63 -15.45
CA PRO A 31 -10.09 -17.69 -14.47
C PRO A 31 -11.39 -18.48 -14.32
N LEU A 32 -11.35 -19.77 -14.68
CA LEU A 32 -12.50 -20.66 -14.87
C LEU A 32 -13.38 -20.93 -13.61
N THR A 33 -13.17 -20.21 -12.50
CA THR A 33 -14.17 -19.65 -11.57
C THR A 33 -13.37 -19.08 -10.40
N GLU A 34 -13.24 -17.75 -10.28
CA GLU A 34 -12.68 -17.10 -9.09
C GLU A 34 -13.61 -17.30 -7.89
N ASN A 35 -13.03 -17.58 -6.72
CA ASN A 35 -13.79 -17.71 -5.47
C ASN A 35 -13.49 -16.50 -4.58
N LYS A 36 -14.54 -15.87 -4.04
CA LYS A 36 -14.40 -14.88 -2.96
C LYS A 36 -14.02 -15.64 -1.68
N VAL A 37 -12.86 -15.32 -1.10
CA VAL A 37 -12.37 -16.01 0.11
C VAL A 37 -12.98 -15.41 1.37
N LYS A 38 -13.16 -14.09 1.38
CA LYS A 38 -13.90 -13.34 2.41
C LYS A 38 -14.57 -12.14 1.77
N ALA A 39 -15.88 -12.02 1.95
CA ALA A 39 -16.52 -10.72 1.99
C ALA A 39 -16.52 -10.34 3.46
N ASP A 40 -15.67 -9.40 3.86
CA ASP A 40 -15.85 -8.78 5.15
C ASP A 40 -17.13 -7.95 5.06
N VAL A 41 -18.00 -8.01 6.07
CA VAL A 41 -19.28 -7.30 6.08
C VAL A 41 -19.07 -5.77 6.01
N ASP A 42 -17.83 -5.34 6.19
CA ASP A 42 -17.37 -3.95 6.17
C ASP A 42 -16.25 -3.66 5.14
N THR A 43 -16.07 -4.50 4.11
CA THR A 43 -15.05 -4.26 3.06
C THR A 43 -15.50 -3.15 2.09
N PHE A 44 -15.16 -1.90 2.43
CA PHE A 44 -15.19 -0.75 1.53
C PHE A 44 -14.14 -0.94 0.44
N GLY A 45 -14.51 -0.81 -0.84
CA GLY A 45 -13.57 -0.64 -1.96
C GLY A 45 -12.67 -1.83 -2.33
N THR A 46 -12.44 -2.80 -1.44
CA THR A 46 -11.46 -3.88 -1.62
C THR A 46 -12.03 -5.27 -1.41
N ILE A 47 -11.68 -6.23 -2.27
CA ILE A 47 -12.15 -7.63 -2.19
C ILE A 47 -10.96 -8.59 -2.25
N VAL A 48 -10.92 -9.60 -1.36
CA VAL A 48 -9.95 -10.70 -1.40
C VAL A 48 -10.52 -11.88 -2.20
N THR A 49 -9.77 -12.36 -3.18
CA THR A 49 -10.17 -13.46 -4.08
C THR A 49 -9.01 -14.42 -4.32
N THR A 50 -9.29 -15.70 -4.63
CA THR A 50 -8.29 -16.60 -5.22
C THR A 50 -8.29 -16.52 -6.75
N PHE A 51 -7.26 -17.08 -7.38
CA PHE A 51 -7.15 -17.20 -8.84
C PHE A 51 -8.01 -18.31 -9.45
N GLY A 52 -8.85 -18.96 -8.65
CA GLY A 52 -9.76 -20.02 -9.07
C GLY A 52 -9.12 -21.41 -9.14
N LYS A 53 -9.97 -22.40 -9.44
CA LYS A 53 -9.68 -23.83 -9.23
C LYS A 53 -8.42 -24.34 -9.94
N VAL A 54 -8.11 -23.84 -11.13
CA VAL A 54 -6.91 -24.26 -11.89
C VAL A 54 -5.64 -23.89 -11.13
N TYR A 55 -5.57 -22.67 -10.62
CA TYR A 55 -4.44 -22.21 -9.83
C TYR A 55 -4.43 -22.89 -8.46
N ASP A 56 -5.58 -22.99 -7.79
CA ASP A 56 -5.66 -23.65 -6.48
C ASP A 56 -5.14 -25.10 -6.55
N ALA A 57 -5.48 -25.83 -7.61
CA ALA A 57 -4.97 -27.19 -7.87
C ALA A 57 -3.46 -27.18 -8.12
N PHE A 58 -2.96 -26.27 -8.95
CA PHE A 58 -1.53 -26.13 -9.21
C PHE A 58 -0.73 -25.78 -7.93
N LEU A 59 -1.25 -24.91 -7.07
CA LEU A 59 -0.60 -24.55 -5.82
C LEU A 59 -0.60 -25.70 -4.80
N ALA A 60 -1.54 -26.64 -4.90
CA ALA A 60 -1.56 -27.86 -4.09
C ALA A 60 -0.54 -28.91 -4.56
N GLU A 61 -0.07 -28.85 -5.80
CA GLU A 61 1.00 -29.73 -6.28
C GLU A 61 2.31 -29.45 -5.52
N PRO A 62 3.10 -30.50 -5.20
CA PRO A 62 4.41 -30.33 -4.58
C PRO A 62 5.28 -29.32 -5.32
N PHE A 63 6.14 -28.62 -4.58
CA PHE A 63 7.12 -27.73 -5.18
C PHE A 63 7.96 -28.49 -6.21
N GLY A 64 7.93 -28.02 -7.44
CA GLY A 64 8.84 -28.48 -8.49
C GLY A 64 9.91 -27.43 -8.68
N LYS A 65 11.18 -27.88 -8.80
CA LYS A 65 12.30 -26.99 -9.10
C LYS A 65 12.25 -26.58 -10.58
N TRP A 66 11.32 -25.66 -10.89
CA TRP A 66 11.01 -25.27 -12.26
C TRP A 66 11.86 -24.10 -12.76
N LEU A 67 12.46 -23.35 -11.86
CA LEU A 67 13.38 -22.24 -12.11
C LEU A 67 14.49 -22.36 -11.07
N GLU A 68 15.68 -21.83 -11.35
CA GLU A 68 16.71 -21.74 -10.31
C GLU A 68 16.38 -20.57 -9.38
N GLU A 69 16.68 -20.73 -8.09
CA GLU A 69 16.35 -19.71 -7.08
C GLU A 69 17.05 -18.39 -7.39
N ILE A 70 18.27 -18.43 -7.91
CA ILE A 70 19.02 -17.23 -8.29
C ILE A 70 18.30 -16.44 -9.39
N ASP A 71 17.64 -17.12 -10.33
CA ASP A 71 16.85 -16.48 -11.38
C ASP A 71 15.56 -15.89 -10.80
N ALA A 72 14.89 -16.62 -9.89
CA ALA A 72 13.73 -16.12 -9.16
C ALA A 72 14.07 -14.85 -8.35
N LYS A 73 15.28 -14.78 -7.77
CA LYS A 73 15.78 -13.66 -6.98
C LYS A 73 16.21 -12.46 -7.81
N ASN A 74 16.82 -12.66 -8.98
CA ASN A 74 17.52 -11.58 -9.69
C ASN A 74 16.85 -11.14 -11.00
N THR A 75 16.01 -11.99 -11.60
CA THR A 75 15.46 -11.72 -12.94
C THR A 75 14.03 -11.16 -12.89
N TYR A 76 13.75 -10.12 -13.67
CA TYR A 76 12.39 -9.65 -13.97
C TYR A 76 12.03 -10.08 -15.39
N ASN A 77 11.27 -11.16 -15.54
CA ASN A 77 10.93 -11.71 -16.85
C ASN A 77 9.53 -12.35 -16.84
N ALA A 78 8.69 -12.00 -17.83
CA ALA A 78 7.36 -12.58 -18.05
C ALA A 78 7.38 -14.11 -18.18
N PHE A 79 8.49 -14.67 -18.64
CA PHE A 79 8.71 -16.10 -18.76
C PHE A 79 8.63 -16.84 -17.42
N ASN A 80 8.83 -16.14 -16.31
CA ASN A 80 8.82 -16.68 -14.96
C ASN A 80 7.45 -16.58 -14.27
N GLU A 81 6.42 -16.09 -14.96
CA GLU A 81 5.05 -16.08 -14.42
C GLU A 81 4.60 -17.51 -14.07
N ASN A 82 3.84 -17.64 -12.98
CA ASN A 82 3.38 -18.89 -12.35
C ASN A 82 4.49 -19.75 -11.74
N ILE A 83 5.75 -19.28 -11.74
CA ILE A 83 6.88 -19.93 -11.06
C ILE A 83 7.52 -19.01 -10.03
N ALA A 84 7.86 -17.78 -10.40
CA ALA A 84 8.48 -16.81 -9.50
C ALA A 84 7.46 -15.83 -8.91
N TYR A 85 6.38 -15.56 -9.66
CA TYR A 85 5.32 -14.63 -9.28
C TYR A 85 4.00 -15.04 -9.95
N LYS A 86 2.88 -14.46 -9.50
CA LYS A 86 1.58 -14.62 -10.17
C LYS A 86 0.96 -13.26 -10.41
N ALA A 87 0.73 -12.90 -11.66
CA ALA A 87 0.06 -11.65 -11.97
C ALA A 87 -1.36 -11.60 -11.38
N PRO A 88 -1.81 -10.45 -10.85
CA PRO A 88 -3.20 -10.28 -10.49
C PRO A 88 -4.09 -10.35 -11.74
N THR A 89 -5.38 -10.63 -11.58
CA THR A 89 -6.32 -10.62 -12.70
C THR A 89 -6.46 -9.17 -13.23
N PHE A 90 -6.22 -8.88 -14.50
CA PHE A 90 -6.37 -7.50 -15.00
C PHE A 90 -7.83 -7.20 -15.35
N LYS A 91 -8.37 -6.09 -14.86
CA LYS A 91 -9.77 -5.70 -15.10
C LYS A 91 -9.97 -4.20 -14.98
N LYS A 92 -10.66 -3.62 -15.97
CA LYS A 92 -11.08 -2.20 -15.93
C LYS A 92 -11.92 -1.88 -14.69
N GLY A 93 -11.60 -0.76 -14.06
CA GLY A 93 -12.17 -0.29 -12.81
C GLY A 93 -11.59 -0.96 -11.56
N GLU A 94 -10.54 -1.78 -11.68
CA GLU A 94 -9.95 -2.50 -10.55
C GLU A 94 -8.41 -2.47 -10.64
N PHE A 95 -7.74 -2.27 -9.50
CA PHE A 95 -6.31 -2.46 -9.35
C PHE A 95 -6.03 -3.70 -8.51
N GLY A 96 -5.17 -4.60 -9.02
CA GLY A 96 -4.90 -5.88 -8.41
C GLY A 96 -3.55 -5.94 -7.70
N ILE A 97 -3.52 -6.52 -6.50
CA ILE A 97 -2.29 -6.87 -5.78
C ILE A 97 -2.36 -8.34 -5.37
N SER A 98 -1.42 -9.16 -5.82
CA SER A 98 -1.37 -10.59 -5.55
C SER A 98 -0.21 -10.96 -4.63
N ALA A 99 -0.29 -12.13 -3.99
CA ALA A 99 0.83 -12.71 -3.26
C ALA A 99 1.16 -14.11 -3.78
N PHE A 100 2.45 -14.36 -4.04
CA PHE A 100 2.94 -15.63 -4.56
C PHE A 100 4.23 -16.03 -3.86
N ASP A 101 4.34 -17.32 -3.53
CA ASP A 101 5.49 -17.89 -2.84
C ASP A 101 6.19 -18.82 -3.82
N TYR A 102 7.47 -18.57 -4.07
CA TYR A 102 8.29 -19.36 -4.98
C TYR A 102 8.36 -20.83 -4.54
N TYR A 103 8.46 -21.10 -3.24
CA TYR A 103 8.54 -22.45 -2.68
C TYR A 103 7.17 -23.12 -2.50
N LYS A 104 6.07 -22.45 -2.90
CA LYS A 104 4.67 -22.86 -2.63
C LYS A 104 4.39 -23.10 -1.15
N ASN A 105 5.01 -22.33 -0.26
CA ASN A 105 4.70 -22.37 1.16
C ASN A 105 3.26 -21.87 1.40
N LYS A 106 2.41 -22.73 1.95
CA LYS A 106 0.99 -22.41 2.24
C LYS A 106 0.82 -21.38 3.36
N ASP A 107 1.81 -21.26 4.24
CA ASP A 107 1.80 -20.29 5.33
C ASP A 107 2.35 -18.92 4.90
N PHE A 108 2.86 -18.81 3.67
CA PHE A 108 3.30 -17.54 3.14
C PHE A 108 2.13 -16.58 3.01
N SER A 109 2.34 -15.37 3.51
CA SER A 109 1.42 -14.27 3.35
C SER A 109 2.18 -12.95 3.32
N LYS A 110 1.55 -11.94 2.73
CA LYS A 110 2.02 -10.57 2.70
C LYS A 110 0.96 -9.67 3.28
N LYS A 111 1.38 -8.78 4.17
CA LYS A 111 0.52 -7.79 4.78
C LYS A 111 0.68 -6.49 4.01
N VAL A 112 -0.44 -5.86 3.68
CA VAL A 112 -0.47 -4.51 3.11
C VAL A 112 -1.36 -3.64 3.97
N LYS A 113 -1.10 -2.34 3.95
CA LYS A 113 -1.93 -1.36 4.64
C LYS A 113 -2.56 -0.42 3.62
N ILE A 114 -3.86 -0.18 3.76
CA ILE A 114 -4.65 0.54 2.78
C ILE A 114 -5.30 1.73 3.47
N ALA A 115 -5.14 2.92 2.90
CA ALA A 115 -5.76 4.17 3.35
C ALA A 115 -6.66 4.72 2.23
N TYR A 116 -7.97 4.71 2.47
CA TYR A 116 -8.99 5.15 1.52
C TYR A 116 -9.20 6.67 1.56
N ALA A 117 -9.79 7.22 0.50
CA ALA A 117 -10.08 8.66 0.41
C ALA A 117 -11.06 9.15 1.48
N ASN A 118 -11.96 8.28 1.95
CA ASN A 118 -12.91 8.57 3.03
C ASN A 118 -12.28 8.57 4.44
N GLY A 119 -10.97 8.35 4.55
CA GLY A 119 -10.23 8.33 5.82
C GLY A 119 -10.22 6.99 6.55
N LYS A 120 -10.91 5.95 6.04
CA LYS A 120 -10.80 4.58 6.55
C LYS A 120 -9.40 4.03 6.28
N VAL A 121 -8.86 3.29 7.25
CA VAL A 121 -7.57 2.61 7.16
C VAL A 121 -7.78 1.16 7.57
N GLU A 122 -7.17 0.24 6.85
CA GLU A 122 -7.20 -1.18 7.24
C GLU A 122 -5.94 -1.91 6.81
N TYR A 123 -5.68 -3.03 7.49
CA TYR A 123 -4.69 -3.99 7.08
C TYR A 123 -5.36 -5.14 6.32
N LYS A 124 -4.73 -5.57 5.22
CA LYS A 124 -5.11 -6.79 4.51
C LYS A 124 -3.92 -7.75 4.47
N THR A 125 -4.20 -8.99 4.82
CA THR A 125 -3.27 -10.11 4.62
C THR A 125 -3.65 -10.83 3.35
N ILE A 126 -2.71 -10.94 2.43
CA ILE A 126 -2.83 -11.65 1.15
C ILE A 126 -2.02 -12.93 1.27
N LYS A 127 -2.67 -14.09 1.24
CA LYS A 127 -1.97 -15.38 1.33
C LYS A 127 -1.43 -15.80 -0.02
N HIS A 128 -0.55 -16.79 -0.01
CA HIS A 128 -0.11 -17.49 -1.21
C HIS A 128 -1.30 -17.91 -2.10
N GLY A 129 -1.35 -17.41 -3.33
CA GLY A 129 -2.43 -17.71 -4.28
C GLY A 129 -3.67 -16.83 -4.16
N GLU A 130 -3.64 -15.82 -3.29
CA GLU A 130 -4.68 -14.82 -3.17
C GLU A 130 -4.28 -13.50 -3.85
N GLN A 131 -5.30 -12.67 -4.08
CA GLN A 131 -5.16 -11.31 -4.53
C GLN A 131 -6.22 -10.42 -3.88
N ILE A 132 -5.89 -9.13 -3.76
CA ILE A 132 -6.86 -8.07 -3.44
C ILE A 132 -7.18 -7.24 -4.68
N ARG A 133 -8.41 -6.73 -4.72
CA ARG A 133 -8.92 -5.88 -5.80
C ARG A 133 -9.37 -4.55 -5.24
N ILE A 134 -8.67 -3.47 -5.55
CA ILE A 134 -8.99 -2.11 -5.11
C ILE A 134 -9.81 -1.44 -6.21
N LYS A 135 -10.94 -0.83 -5.83
CA LYS A 135 -11.90 -0.20 -6.77
C LYS A 135 -12.03 1.30 -6.61
N ASP A 136 -11.55 1.82 -5.50
CA ASP A 136 -11.71 3.23 -5.15
C ASP A 136 -10.46 4.00 -5.54
N ALA A 137 -10.65 5.06 -6.32
CA ALA A 137 -9.60 6.01 -6.63
C ALA A 137 -9.17 6.79 -5.38
N ASN A 138 -7.99 7.43 -5.46
CA ASN A 138 -7.35 8.16 -4.36
C ASN A 138 -7.08 7.27 -3.14
N THR A 139 -7.00 5.96 -3.32
CA THR A 139 -6.57 5.00 -2.31
C THR A 139 -5.05 4.95 -2.29
N MET A 140 -4.45 4.96 -1.11
CA MET A 140 -3.01 4.73 -0.96
C MET A 140 -2.78 3.35 -0.36
N VAL A 141 -1.74 2.66 -0.83
CA VAL A 141 -1.39 1.32 -0.37
C VAL A 141 0.08 1.27 -0.02
N ASP A 142 0.36 0.88 1.20
CA ASP A 142 1.70 0.53 1.64
C ASP A 142 1.90 -0.99 1.48
N LEU A 143 2.85 -1.37 0.61
CA LEU A 143 3.19 -2.75 0.31
C LEU A 143 4.12 -3.38 1.35
N THR A 144 4.79 -2.56 2.16
CA THR A 144 5.77 -2.99 3.15
C THR A 144 5.50 -2.35 4.53
N PRO A 145 4.26 -2.49 5.08
CA PRO A 145 3.82 -1.73 6.25
C PRO A 145 4.45 -2.16 7.58
N ASP A 146 5.24 -3.23 7.58
CA ASP A 146 5.95 -3.71 8.77
C ASP A 146 7.44 -3.28 8.76
N GLU A 147 7.90 -2.56 7.73
CA GLU A 147 9.27 -2.01 7.69
C GLU A 147 9.46 -1.00 8.83
N PRO A 148 10.65 -0.97 9.46
CA PRO A 148 10.91 -0.10 10.59
C PRO A 148 11.23 1.34 10.18
N ALA A 149 11.92 1.52 9.05
CA ALA A 149 12.34 2.83 8.56
C ALA A 149 11.29 3.41 7.61
N LEU A 150 10.89 4.67 7.80
CA LEU A 150 9.86 5.31 6.98
C LEU A 150 10.25 5.39 5.49
N SER A 151 11.55 5.43 5.21
CA SER A 151 12.14 5.42 3.87
C SER A 151 12.09 4.07 3.16
N GLU A 152 11.84 2.97 3.89
CA GLU A 152 11.73 1.61 3.34
C GLU A 152 10.28 1.20 3.01
N HIS A 153 9.30 2.05 3.34
CA HIS A 153 7.90 1.84 2.95
C HIS A 153 7.68 2.07 1.45
N ASP A 154 7.16 1.06 0.76
CA ASP A 154 6.81 1.11 -0.66
C ASP A 154 5.33 1.47 -0.83
N ILE A 155 5.06 2.76 -1.06
CA ILE A 155 3.70 3.32 -1.08
C ILE A 155 3.24 3.59 -2.52
N LEU A 156 2.11 3.01 -2.88
CA LEU A 156 1.41 3.21 -4.15
C LEU A 156 0.20 4.13 -3.99
N PHE A 157 -0.11 4.87 -5.07
CA PHE A 157 -1.25 5.76 -5.18
C PHE A 157 -2.17 5.25 -6.28
N ILE A 158 -3.37 4.80 -5.92
CA ILE A 158 -4.34 4.28 -6.89
C ILE A 158 -5.16 5.45 -7.43
N THR A 159 -4.78 5.94 -8.61
CA THR A 159 -5.50 7.01 -9.31
C THR A 159 -6.72 6.47 -10.06
N GLN A 160 -7.64 7.36 -10.45
CA GLN A 160 -8.77 6.98 -11.30
C GLN A 160 -8.31 6.46 -12.67
N HIS A 161 -7.28 7.09 -13.26
CA HIS A 161 -6.76 6.70 -14.56
C HIS A 161 -6.15 5.29 -14.54
N LEU A 162 -5.43 4.92 -13.46
CA LEU A 162 -4.91 3.57 -13.25
C LEU A 162 -6.04 2.52 -13.19
N LEU A 163 -7.14 2.85 -12.51
CA LEU A 163 -8.33 1.99 -12.44
C LEU A 163 -9.03 1.88 -13.80
N ASP A 164 -9.26 2.98 -14.50
CA ASP A 164 -9.94 3.02 -15.80
C ASP A 164 -9.19 2.18 -16.85
N ALA A 165 -7.86 2.25 -16.84
CA ALA A 165 -7.02 1.40 -17.66
C ALA A 165 -7.12 -0.07 -17.24
N GLY A 166 -7.04 -0.34 -15.94
CA GLY A 166 -7.24 -1.68 -15.34
C GLY A 166 -6.28 -2.75 -15.87
N ASN A 167 -5.14 -2.32 -16.41
CA ASN A 167 -4.16 -3.15 -17.11
C ASN A 167 -2.80 -3.18 -16.39
N LYS A 168 -2.73 -2.67 -15.17
CA LYS A 168 -1.53 -2.66 -14.33
C LYS A 168 -1.84 -3.24 -12.95
N GLY A 169 -0.81 -3.76 -12.28
CA GLY A 169 -0.97 -4.41 -10.98
C GLY A 169 0.36 -4.79 -10.35
N VAL A 170 0.29 -5.41 -9.18
CA VAL A 170 1.47 -5.83 -8.41
C VAL A 170 1.38 -7.29 -8.00
N SER A 171 2.52 -7.99 -8.01
CA SER A 171 2.69 -9.28 -7.34
C SER A 171 3.78 -9.21 -6.29
N LEU A 172 3.42 -9.49 -5.05
CA LEU A 172 4.32 -9.57 -3.89
C LEU A 172 4.86 -11.00 -3.76
N THR A 173 6.17 -11.14 -3.59
CA THR A 173 6.84 -12.45 -3.52
C THR A 173 7.80 -12.56 -2.34
N ASN A 174 8.47 -13.71 -2.20
CA ASN A 174 9.54 -13.91 -1.20
C ASN A 174 10.66 -12.90 -1.35
N PHE A 175 11.06 -12.63 -2.59
CA PHE A 175 12.36 -12.00 -2.87
C PHE A 175 12.22 -10.57 -3.36
N LYS A 176 11.10 -10.23 -4.01
CA LYS A 176 10.89 -8.91 -4.62
C LYS A 176 9.43 -8.60 -4.90
N THR A 177 9.17 -7.35 -5.23
CA THR A 177 7.89 -6.86 -5.74
C THR A 177 7.93 -6.80 -7.27
N TYR A 178 6.96 -7.42 -7.94
CA TYR A 178 6.79 -7.31 -9.38
C TYR A 178 5.72 -6.27 -9.69
N TYR A 179 6.10 -5.22 -10.42
CA TYR A 179 5.18 -4.31 -11.07
C TYR A 179 4.85 -4.86 -12.46
N LEU A 180 3.57 -4.93 -12.80
CA LEU A 180 3.10 -5.72 -13.94
C LEU A 180 2.16 -4.90 -14.82
N LYS A 181 2.29 -5.11 -16.13
CA LYS A 181 1.32 -4.69 -17.14
C LYS A 181 0.68 -5.92 -17.78
N SER A 182 -0.61 -5.87 -18.07
CA SER A 182 -1.32 -6.96 -18.74
C SER A 182 -0.70 -7.26 -20.10
N ASP A 183 -0.50 -8.54 -20.39
CA ASP A 183 -0.11 -9.02 -21.71
C ASP A 183 -1.12 -10.07 -22.20
N ASN A 184 -1.68 -9.81 -23.37
CA ASN A 184 -2.66 -10.67 -24.04
C ASN A 184 -2.09 -11.30 -25.33
N SER A 185 -0.76 -11.28 -25.49
CA SER A 185 -0.07 -11.86 -26.65
C SER A 185 -0.23 -13.38 -26.76
N GLY A 186 -0.62 -14.06 -25.67
CA GLY A 186 -0.71 -15.52 -25.62
C GLY A 186 0.67 -16.20 -25.57
N ARG A 187 1.72 -15.45 -25.19
CA ARG A 187 3.08 -15.99 -25.07
C ARG A 187 3.13 -17.10 -24.02
N LYS A 188 3.91 -18.13 -24.34
CA LYS A 188 4.15 -19.26 -23.44
C LYS A 188 5.21 -18.89 -22.40
N ASN A 189 4.95 -19.20 -21.13
CA ASN A 189 5.93 -19.09 -20.06
C ASN A 189 6.75 -20.39 -19.93
N ALA A 190 7.68 -20.41 -18.98
CA ALA A 190 8.52 -21.58 -18.71
C ALA A 190 7.72 -22.85 -18.41
N LEU A 191 6.60 -22.77 -17.67
CA LEU A 191 5.74 -23.94 -17.41
C LEU A 191 5.13 -24.48 -18.70
N GLY A 192 4.71 -23.61 -19.62
CA GLY A 192 4.16 -24.01 -20.91
C GLY A 192 5.13 -24.88 -21.71
N TYR A 193 6.40 -24.47 -21.80
CA TYR A 193 7.43 -25.28 -22.46
C TYR A 193 7.69 -26.61 -21.76
N LYS A 194 7.66 -26.64 -20.42
CA LYS A 194 7.81 -27.89 -19.65
C LYS A 194 6.65 -28.85 -19.83
N PHE A 195 5.43 -28.33 -19.92
CA PHE A 195 4.25 -29.14 -20.23
C PHE A 195 4.33 -29.75 -21.61
N LEU A 196 4.83 -29.01 -22.61
CA LEU A 196 5.05 -29.53 -23.96
C LEU A 196 6.07 -30.66 -23.96
N GLN A 197 7.24 -30.46 -23.36
CA GLN A 197 8.30 -31.48 -23.28
C GLN A 197 7.81 -32.76 -22.57
N LYS A 198 7.02 -32.61 -21.51
CA LYS A 198 6.47 -33.75 -20.76
C LYS A 198 5.36 -34.48 -21.52
N GLN A 199 4.49 -33.77 -22.24
CA GLN A 199 3.36 -34.37 -22.95
C GLN A 199 3.75 -34.95 -24.30
N PHE A 200 4.73 -34.33 -24.98
CA PHE A 200 5.17 -34.68 -26.33
C PHE A 200 6.68 -34.93 -26.36
N PRO A 201 7.21 -35.90 -25.58
CA PRO A 201 8.66 -36.11 -25.47
C PRO A 201 9.32 -36.41 -26.82
N ASN A 202 8.62 -37.08 -27.74
CA ASN A 202 9.12 -37.42 -29.07
C ASN A 202 9.20 -36.23 -30.05
N ALA A 203 8.72 -35.05 -29.66
CA ALA A 203 8.84 -33.83 -30.45
C ALA A 203 10.07 -32.99 -30.04
N TYR A 204 10.87 -33.49 -29.09
CA TYR A 204 12.01 -32.81 -28.52
C TYR A 204 13.22 -33.74 -28.44
N HIS A 205 14.37 -33.27 -28.92
CA HIS A 205 15.67 -33.88 -28.70
C HIS A 205 16.51 -33.01 -27.77
N ASN A 206 16.93 -33.54 -26.62
CA ASN A 206 17.69 -32.80 -25.58
C ASN A 206 17.04 -31.46 -25.15
N GLY A 207 15.69 -31.43 -25.10
CA GLY A 207 14.93 -30.23 -24.71
C GLY A 207 14.74 -29.21 -25.83
N ILE A 208 15.34 -29.43 -27.00
CA ILE A 208 15.19 -28.60 -28.20
C ILE A 208 14.10 -29.23 -29.08
N PRO A 209 13.17 -28.45 -29.65
CA PRO A 209 12.17 -28.98 -30.57
C PRO A 209 12.83 -29.56 -31.82
N ASP A 210 12.36 -30.73 -32.26
CA ASP A 210 12.83 -31.34 -33.50
C ASP A 210 12.47 -30.48 -34.73
N TRP A 211 13.23 -30.63 -35.80
CA TRP A 211 13.00 -29.87 -37.02
C TRP A 211 11.59 -30.11 -37.57
N GLY A 212 10.87 -29.02 -37.86
CA GLY A 212 9.48 -29.05 -38.34
C GLY A 212 8.42 -29.09 -37.24
N VAL A 213 8.80 -29.19 -35.95
CA VAL A 213 7.83 -29.17 -34.84
C VAL A 213 7.27 -27.76 -34.64
N ASN A 214 5.95 -27.63 -34.81
CA ASN A 214 5.22 -26.42 -34.46
C ASN A 214 4.78 -26.46 -32.99
N GLN A 215 5.51 -25.76 -32.12
CA GLN A 215 5.22 -25.73 -30.68
C GLN A 215 3.89 -25.04 -30.33
N ASP A 216 3.42 -24.10 -31.15
CA ASP A 216 2.13 -23.42 -30.90
C ASP A 216 0.96 -24.35 -31.16
N GLU A 217 1.06 -25.20 -32.18
CA GLU A 217 0.06 -26.24 -32.45
C GLU A 217 0.06 -27.33 -31.37
N LEU A 218 1.23 -27.74 -30.88
CA LEU A 218 1.32 -28.66 -29.76
C LEU A 218 0.73 -28.07 -28.48
N PHE A 219 0.93 -26.77 -28.25
CA PHE A 219 0.40 -26.10 -27.07
C PHE A 219 -1.14 -26.09 -27.05
N LYS A 220 -1.76 -25.85 -28.20
CA LYS A 220 -3.23 -25.93 -28.36
C LYS A 220 -3.80 -27.33 -28.10
N LYS A 221 -2.97 -28.38 -28.18
CA LYS A 221 -3.35 -29.77 -27.87
C LYS A 221 -3.22 -30.14 -26.39
N LEU A 222 -2.61 -29.27 -25.56
CA LEU A 222 -2.55 -29.50 -24.11
C LEU A 222 -3.95 -29.34 -23.48
N PRO A 223 -4.21 -29.96 -22.32
CA PRO A 223 -5.38 -29.64 -21.50
C PRO A 223 -5.48 -28.14 -21.20
N VAL A 224 -6.71 -27.62 -21.10
CA VAL A 224 -6.98 -26.18 -20.92
C VAL A 224 -6.31 -25.63 -19.66
N GLU A 225 -6.22 -26.44 -18.61
CA GLU A 225 -5.55 -26.10 -17.35
C GLU A 225 -4.06 -25.85 -17.57
N LYS A 226 -3.38 -26.72 -18.34
CA LYS A 226 -1.97 -26.57 -18.67
C LYS A 226 -1.72 -25.39 -19.62
N GLN A 227 -2.65 -25.13 -20.54
CA GLN A 227 -2.59 -23.93 -21.38
C GLN A 227 -2.71 -22.66 -20.53
N THR A 228 -3.64 -22.65 -19.56
CA THR A 228 -3.87 -21.51 -18.65
C THR A 228 -2.63 -21.24 -17.79
N LEU A 229 -2.04 -22.27 -17.18
CA LEU A 229 -0.82 -22.15 -16.36
C LEU A 229 0.42 -21.84 -17.21
N GLY A 230 0.44 -22.31 -18.46
CA GLY A 230 1.55 -22.20 -19.40
C GLY A 230 1.58 -20.90 -20.21
N THR A 231 0.60 -20.01 -20.03
CA THR A 231 0.49 -18.73 -20.75
C THR A 231 0.85 -17.58 -19.81
N SER A 232 1.76 -16.71 -20.25
CA SER A 232 2.03 -15.44 -19.56
C SER A 232 0.84 -14.51 -19.76
N THR A 233 0.42 -13.85 -18.68
CA THR A 233 -0.68 -12.87 -18.68
C THR A 233 -0.18 -11.46 -18.40
N SER A 234 1.13 -11.31 -18.19
CA SER A 234 1.75 -10.07 -17.78
C SER A 234 3.17 -9.91 -18.30
N GLU A 235 3.59 -8.65 -18.39
CA GLU A 235 4.99 -8.25 -18.58
C GLU A 235 5.45 -7.45 -17.35
N PRO A 236 6.58 -7.82 -16.72
CA PRO A 236 7.21 -7.02 -15.69
C PRO A 236 7.64 -5.64 -16.23
N ILE A 237 7.34 -4.61 -15.45
CA ILE A 237 7.66 -3.21 -15.75
C ILE A 237 8.39 -2.59 -14.56
N SER A 238 8.99 -1.42 -14.75
CA SER A 238 9.54 -0.64 -13.65
C SER A 238 8.43 0.06 -12.86
N VAL A 239 8.71 0.41 -11.60
CA VAL A 239 7.78 1.21 -10.78
C VAL A 239 7.41 2.54 -11.45
N ASN A 240 8.36 3.16 -12.16
CA ASN A 240 8.11 4.39 -12.91
C ASN A 240 7.16 4.22 -14.10
N SER A 241 7.00 2.99 -14.60
CA SER A 241 6.07 2.67 -15.69
C SER A 241 4.69 2.27 -15.16
N LEU A 242 4.54 2.14 -13.83
CA LEU A 242 3.25 1.87 -13.19
C LEU A 242 2.30 3.05 -13.39
N TYR A 243 2.83 4.27 -13.38
CA TYR A 243 2.08 5.50 -13.61
C TYR A 243 2.32 6.01 -15.02
N ASP A 244 1.25 6.40 -15.71
CA ASP A 244 1.39 7.13 -16.96
C ASP A 244 1.53 8.64 -16.68
N ILE A 245 1.81 9.44 -17.70
CA ILE A 245 2.01 10.89 -17.52
C ILE A 245 0.80 11.57 -16.87
N THR A 246 -0.42 11.16 -17.25
CA THR A 246 -1.68 11.65 -16.66
C THR A 246 -1.76 11.36 -15.16
N ASP A 247 -1.23 10.21 -14.72
CA ASP A 247 -1.18 9.86 -13.30
C ASP A 247 -0.18 10.76 -12.58
N TYR A 248 1.01 10.98 -13.15
CA TYR A 248 2.01 11.86 -12.57
C TYR A 248 1.52 13.30 -12.45
N ASP A 249 0.86 13.83 -13.48
CA ASP A 249 0.28 15.18 -13.46
C ASP A 249 -0.78 15.29 -12.35
N TYR A 250 -1.64 14.28 -12.22
CA TYR A 250 -2.65 14.23 -11.16
C TYR A 250 -2.01 14.16 -9.77
N LEU A 251 -1.04 13.27 -9.56
CA LEU A 251 -0.36 13.11 -8.28
C LEU A 251 0.43 14.37 -7.89
N SER A 252 1.05 15.04 -8.86
CA SER A 252 1.72 16.32 -8.65
C SER A 252 0.74 17.42 -8.21
N ALA A 253 -0.42 17.51 -8.86
CA ALA A 253 -1.46 18.48 -8.48
C ALA A 253 -2.03 18.21 -7.07
N HIS A 254 -2.03 16.96 -6.61
CA HIS A 254 -2.61 16.54 -5.32
C HIS A 254 -1.57 16.13 -4.27
N HIS A 255 -0.27 16.45 -4.48
CA HIS A 255 0.82 15.97 -3.61
C HIS A 255 0.61 16.33 -2.12
N ARG A 256 0.01 17.48 -1.82
CA ARG A 256 -0.28 17.91 -0.44
C ARG A 256 -1.37 17.09 0.22
N GLU A 257 -2.44 16.79 -0.51
CA GLU A 257 -3.54 15.96 0.00
C GLU A 257 -3.02 14.56 0.35
N PHE A 258 -2.26 13.96 -0.56
CA PHE A 258 -1.62 12.67 -0.35
C PHE A 258 -0.59 12.71 0.77
N GLY A 259 0.23 13.77 0.84
CA GLY A 259 1.21 13.97 1.90
C GLY A 259 0.59 14.00 3.31
N LEU A 260 -0.52 14.72 3.46
CA LEU A 260 -1.27 14.81 4.72
C LEU A 260 -1.88 13.47 5.15
N ARG A 261 -2.38 12.70 4.19
CA ARG A 261 -2.96 11.38 4.45
C ARG A 261 -1.89 10.31 4.64
N LYS A 262 -0.64 10.53 4.21
CA LYS A 262 0.45 9.53 4.32
C LYS A 262 0.67 9.05 5.75
N VAL A 263 0.38 9.91 6.74
CA VAL A 263 0.42 9.56 8.17
C VAL A 263 -0.46 8.34 8.50
N ASP A 264 -1.58 8.16 7.80
CA ASP A 264 -2.49 7.03 7.99
C ASP A 264 -1.81 5.69 7.65
N LEU A 265 -0.92 5.68 6.67
CA LEU A 265 -0.16 4.49 6.30
C LEU A 265 1.03 4.29 7.26
N LEU A 266 1.77 5.35 7.55
CA LEU A 266 3.00 5.28 8.33
C LEU A 266 2.78 5.09 9.84
N THR A 267 1.54 5.20 10.34
CA THR A 267 1.27 5.16 11.78
C THR A 267 0.07 4.30 12.16
N GLN A 268 0.04 3.81 13.39
CA GLN A 268 -1.05 2.97 13.92
C GLN A 268 -2.12 3.78 14.68
N HIS A 269 -2.14 5.11 14.54
CA HIS A 269 -3.03 5.99 15.31
C HIS A 269 -4.54 5.75 15.08
N LYS A 270 -4.91 5.00 14.03
CA LYS A 270 -6.30 4.62 13.73
C LYS A 270 -6.65 3.18 14.12
N ASP A 271 -5.71 2.42 14.67
CA ASP A 271 -5.88 0.98 14.98
C ASP A 271 -6.49 0.71 16.38
N GLY A 272 -6.86 1.73 17.16
CA GLY A 272 -7.38 1.55 18.51
C GLY A 272 -7.40 2.83 19.37
N GLU A 273 -7.16 2.68 20.67
CA GLU A 273 -7.38 3.74 21.68
C GLU A 273 -6.27 4.82 21.79
N TYR A 274 -5.20 4.75 21.01
CA TYR A 274 -4.07 5.71 21.04
C TYR A 274 -4.08 6.63 19.81
N SER A 275 -5.23 7.26 19.61
CA SER A 275 -5.43 8.24 18.54
C SER A 275 -4.48 9.43 18.65
N SER A 276 -4.32 10.15 17.55
CA SER A 276 -3.67 11.47 17.59
C SER A 276 -4.30 12.35 18.66
N LEU A 277 -3.47 13.09 19.38
CA LEU A 277 -3.85 13.97 20.46
C LEU A 277 -3.69 15.41 20.01
N SER A 278 -4.78 16.19 20.03
CA SER A 278 -4.72 17.63 19.76
C SER A 278 -4.69 18.41 21.06
N THR A 279 -3.64 19.20 21.28
CA THR A 279 -3.40 19.93 22.52
C THR A 279 -2.45 21.09 22.27
N LYS A 280 -2.40 22.04 23.21
CA LYS A 280 -1.30 23.00 23.27
C LYS A 280 -0.13 22.40 24.04
N ILE A 281 1.08 22.83 23.71
CA ILE A 281 2.28 22.39 24.42
C ILE A 281 2.83 23.56 25.23
N LYS A 282 2.94 23.38 26.54
CA LYS A 282 3.34 24.39 27.51
C LYS A 282 4.79 24.15 27.97
N GLY A 283 5.65 25.15 27.83
CA GLY A 283 6.97 25.20 28.45
C GLY A 283 6.95 25.91 29.81
N SER A 284 8.13 26.23 30.36
CA SER A 284 8.26 26.90 31.67
C SER A 284 7.54 28.25 31.75
N ASP A 285 7.60 29.03 30.67
CA ASP A 285 7.18 30.45 30.67
C ASP A 285 5.95 30.74 29.79
N GLY A 286 5.28 29.69 29.27
CA GLY A 286 4.12 29.86 28.38
C GLY A 286 3.95 28.73 27.36
N PHE A 287 3.04 28.91 26.39
CA PHE A 287 2.85 27.95 25.31
C PHE A 287 3.95 28.05 24.25
N ILE A 288 4.19 26.95 23.54
CA ILE A 288 5.00 26.94 22.31
C ILE A 288 4.12 27.40 21.15
N ARG A 289 4.71 28.11 20.20
CA ARG A 289 4.10 28.40 18.91
C ARG A 289 4.96 27.92 17.76
N SER A 290 4.31 27.60 16.65
CA SER A 290 4.98 27.32 15.37
C SER A 290 4.82 28.46 14.38
N TRP A 291 5.83 28.64 13.52
CA TRP A 291 5.87 29.67 12.49
C TRP A 291 5.55 29.10 11.10
N GLU A 292 5.36 29.98 10.13
CA GLU A 292 5.07 29.59 8.75
C GLU A 292 6.15 28.70 8.13
N ASP A 293 7.40 28.88 8.56
CA ASP A 293 8.59 28.13 8.15
C ASP A 293 8.92 26.94 9.08
N GLY A 294 7.97 26.55 9.95
CA GLY A 294 8.12 25.38 10.81
C GLY A 294 9.01 25.60 12.03
N ARG A 295 9.60 26.79 12.20
CA ARG A 295 10.34 27.14 13.42
C ARG A 295 9.41 27.11 14.62
N LEU A 296 9.97 26.75 15.78
CA LEU A 296 9.30 26.83 17.07
C LEU A 296 9.88 27.99 17.89
N SER A 297 9.04 28.68 18.66
CA SER A 297 9.45 29.66 19.66
C SER A 297 8.49 29.63 20.84
N LYS A 298 8.85 30.31 21.93
CA LYS A 298 7.86 30.64 22.97
C LYS A 298 6.77 31.55 22.40
N SER A 299 5.56 31.41 22.91
CA SER A 299 4.45 32.32 22.73
C SER A 299 4.60 33.51 23.66
N ASP A 300 4.38 34.71 23.13
CA ASP A 300 4.41 35.98 23.87
C ASP A 300 3.00 36.42 24.32
N GLY A 301 2.01 35.54 24.22
CA GLY A 301 0.60 35.84 24.50
C GLY A 301 -0.13 36.60 23.39
N ASN A 302 0.57 37.07 22.35
CA ASN A 302 0.00 37.69 21.14
C ASN A 302 0.04 36.75 19.93
N THR A 303 0.02 35.44 20.19
CA THR A 303 0.19 34.44 19.14
C THR A 303 -1.04 34.35 18.24
N PRO A 304 -0.87 34.36 16.90
CA PRO A 304 -1.97 34.20 15.97
C PRO A 304 -2.75 32.92 16.23
N TRP A 305 -4.05 32.97 15.99
CA TRP A 305 -4.95 31.83 16.20
C TRP A 305 -4.46 30.57 15.47
N GLY A 306 -4.49 29.43 16.14
CA GLY A 306 -4.07 28.13 15.60
C GLY A 306 -2.57 27.83 15.68
N LYS A 307 -1.69 28.80 16.00
CA LYS A 307 -0.23 28.57 16.01
C LYS A 307 0.31 27.83 17.24
N GLU A 308 -0.52 27.71 18.27
CA GLU A 308 -0.21 26.98 19.52
C GLU A 308 -0.85 25.59 19.56
N ASP A 309 -1.71 25.27 18.59
CA ASP A 309 -2.47 24.03 18.57
C ASP A 309 -1.69 22.95 17.83
N PHE A 310 -1.26 21.93 18.56
CA PHE A 310 -0.47 20.84 18.00
C PHE A 310 -1.27 19.54 18.01
N THR A 311 -1.06 18.74 16.98
CA THR A 311 -1.47 17.34 16.93
C THR A 311 -0.23 16.46 17.10
N ILE A 312 -0.21 15.67 18.18
CA ILE A 312 0.80 14.65 18.45
C ILE A 312 0.25 13.32 17.92
N THR A 313 0.91 12.73 16.94
CA THR A 313 0.49 11.45 16.33
C THR A 313 1.52 10.36 16.64
N PRO A 314 1.17 9.36 17.46
CA PRO A 314 2.03 8.21 17.71
C PRO A 314 2.32 7.42 16.43
N ILE A 315 3.57 7.04 16.20
CA ILE A 315 3.93 6.25 15.01
C ILE A 315 3.51 4.79 15.19
N LYS A 316 3.98 4.15 16.26
CA LYS A 316 3.70 2.73 16.53
C LYS A 316 3.44 2.51 18.02
N LYS A 317 2.53 1.60 18.34
CA LYS A 317 2.33 1.19 19.74
C LYS A 317 3.63 0.67 20.35
N GLY A 318 3.95 1.12 21.56
CA GLY A 318 5.18 0.75 22.26
C GLY A 318 6.44 1.51 21.82
N SER A 319 6.37 2.31 20.74
CA SER A 319 7.47 3.20 20.35
C SER A 319 7.40 4.52 21.14
N LYS A 320 8.51 5.26 21.20
CA LYS A 320 8.55 6.63 21.72
C LYS A 320 8.39 7.69 20.62
N ASN A 321 8.20 7.25 19.39
CA ASN A 321 8.29 8.11 18.23
C ASN A 321 6.93 8.67 17.87
N VAL A 322 6.89 9.98 17.60
CA VAL A 322 5.69 10.72 17.25
C VAL A 322 5.96 11.64 16.06
N PHE A 323 4.91 11.94 15.31
CA PHE A 323 4.87 13.12 14.46
C PHE A 323 4.23 14.26 15.24
N LEU A 324 4.82 15.45 15.10
CA LEU A 324 4.23 16.69 15.61
C LEU A 324 3.72 17.50 14.42
N ARG A 325 2.46 17.92 14.46
CA ARG A 325 1.84 18.72 13.41
C ARG A 325 1.18 19.96 14.00
N ASN A 326 1.32 21.10 13.35
CA ASN A 326 0.48 22.29 13.58
C ASN A 326 -0.37 22.51 12.34
N ASP A 327 -1.70 22.47 12.48
CA ASP A 327 -2.63 22.51 11.34
C ASP A 327 -2.25 21.47 10.26
N LEU A 328 -1.81 21.91 9.07
CA LEU A 328 -1.40 21.06 7.95
C LEU A 328 0.12 20.84 7.85
N LYS A 329 0.90 21.33 8.82
CA LYS A 329 2.36 21.38 8.75
C LYS A 329 3.02 20.47 9.78
N TYR A 330 3.82 19.53 9.32
CA TYR A 330 4.68 18.68 10.15
C TYR A 330 5.89 19.47 10.62
N ILE A 331 6.09 19.49 11.93
CA ILE A 331 7.20 20.18 12.57
C ILE A 331 8.46 19.33 12.42
N PRO A 332 9.50 19.82 11.74
CA PRO A 332 10.72 19.06 11.54
C PRO A 332 11.54 18.95 12.83
N SER A 333 12.12 17.77 13.07
CA SER A 333 13.14 17.55 14.10
C SER A 333 14.55 17.92 13.63
N LYS A 334 14.64 18.63 12.50
CA LYS A 334 15.86 19.16 11.91
C LYS A 334 15.71 20.64 11.60
N LEU A 335 16.69 21.45 11.99
CA LEU A 335 16.70 22.90 11.69
C LEU A 335 16.89 23.14 10.18
N GLY A 336 16.20 24.15 9.66
CA GLY A 336 16.31 24.59 8.26
C GLY A 336 15.66 23.64 7.24
N ASN A 337 14.70 22.80 7.67
CA ASN A 337 13.86 22.06 6.74
C ASN A 337 12.59 22.85 6.42
N ASP A 338 12.51 23.38 5.20
CA ASP A 338 11.40 24.20 4.74
C ASP A 338 10.24 23.38 4.14
N GLU A 339 10.42 22.07 3.92
CA GLU A 339 9.35 21.18 3.47
C GLU A 339 8.53 20.71 4.67
N LEU A 340 7.35 21.30 4.87
CA LEU A 340 6.51 21.08 6.04
C LEU A 340 5.29 20.19 5.77
N TYR A 341 4.99 19.86 4.52
CA TYR A 341 3.76 19.13 4.16
C TYR A 341 4.00 17.63 3.93
N LEU A 342 5.26 17.24 3.70
CA LEU A 342 5.64 15.86 3.43
C LEU A 342 6.30 15.22 4.64
N ILE A 343 5.96 13.95 4.86
CA ILE A 343 6.52 13.11 5.94
C ILE A 343 7.73 12.36 5.40
N ASP A 344 8.83 12.50 6.15
CA ASP A 344 10.10 11.80 6.02
C ASP A 344 10.70 11.59 7.42
N ASP A 345 11.88 10.96 7.48
CA ASP A 345 12.59 10.68 8.73
C ASP A 345 12.93 11.95 9.54
N THR A 346 13.02 13.12 8.89
CA THR A 346 13.29 14.40 9.57
C THR A 346 12.08 15.01 10.25
N LYS A 347 10.89 14.39 10.14
CA LYS A 347 9.68 14.78 10.89
C LYS A 347 9.44 13.91 12.13
N VAL A 348 10.29 12.92 12.37
CA VAL A 348 10.16 12.02 13.50
C VAL A 348 10.76 12.66 14.74
N TRP A 349 9.96 12.75 15.79
CA TRP A 349 10.39 13.16 17.12
C TRP A 349 10.38 11.96 18.06
N THR A 350 11.38 11.87 18.92
CA THR A 350 11.32 10.98 20.09
C THR A 350 10.75 11.75 21.27
N LEU A 351 9.65 11.27 21.81
CA LEU A 351 9.03 11.80 23.03
C LEU A 351 9.70 11.13 24.23
N HIS A 352 10.49 11.90 24.97
CA HIS A 352 11.13 11.46 26.20
C HIS A 352 10.25 11.86 27.40
N ASP A 353 9.47 10.92 27.92
CA ASP A 353 8.76 11.09 29.18
C ASP A 353 9.75 11.11 30.36
N THR A 354 9.62 12.12 31.21
CA THR A 354 10.50 12.32 32.37
C THR A 354 10.02 11.58 33.63
N GLY A 355 8.79 11.05 33.62
CA GLY A 355 8.16 10.41 34.78
C GLY A 355 7.70 11.40 35.86
N LEU A 356 7.74 12.71 35.57
CA LEU A 356 7.34 13.77 36.49
C LEU A 356 6.06 14.43 36.00
N TYR A 357 4.90 14.01 36.53
CA TYR A 357 3.61 14.73 36.38
C TYR A 357 3.27 15.16 34.93
N GLY A 358 3.46 14.26 33.97
CA GLY A 358 3.17 14.52 32.56
C GLY A 358 4.17 15.43 31.84
N ILE A 359 5.35 15.67 32.41
CA ILE A 359 6.44 16.41 31.77
C ILE A 359 7.18 15.52 30.78
N PHE A 360 7.39 16.02 29.57
CA PHE A 360 8.20 15.37 28.55
C PHE A 360 9.20 16.34 27.91
N ALA A 361 10.23 15.78 27.28
CA ALA A 361 11.13 16.47 26.38
C ALA A 361 11.03 15.88 24.97
N LEU A 362 11.42 16.64 23.95
CA LEU A 362 11.44 16.19 22.57
C LEU A 362 12.88 16.04 22.09
N GLN A 363 13.19 14.93 21.41
CA GLN A 363 14.49 14.67 20.82
C GLN A 363 14.39 14.44 19.31
N ASN A 364 15.44 14.83 18.60
CA ASN A 364 15.61 14.50 17.19
C ASN A 364 16.21 13.09 16.99
N ASP A 365 16.41 12.71 15.73
CA ASP A 365 16.99 11.43 15.30
C ASP A 365 18.44 11.20 15.80
N LYS A 366 19.15 12.28 16.12
CA LYS A 366 20.50 12.25 16.70
C LYS A 366 20.51 12.18 18.23
N GLY A 367 19.34 12.12 18.87
CA GLY A 367 19.20 12.10 20.32
C GLY A 367 19.38 13.47 21.00
N GLN A 368 19.48 14.55 20.23
CA GLN A 368 19.63 15.90 20.77
C GLN A 368 18.27 16.42 21.22
N TYR A 369 18.24 17.11 22.35
CA TYR A 369 17.03 17.69 22.93
C TYR A 369 16.68 19.02 22.29
N LEU A 370 15.38 19.23 22.10
CA LEU A 370 14.83 20.52 21.73
C LEU A 370 15.01 21.51 22.89
N SER A 371 15.58 22.67 22.60
CA SER A 371 15.64 23.81 23.52
C SER A 371 14.97 25.02 22.85
N ILE A 372 13.98 25.62 23.51
CA ILE A 372 13.17 26.71 22.97
C ILE A 372 13.50 28.00 23.74
N GLY A 373 14.12 28.95 23.04
CA GLY A 373 14.30 30.32 23.51
C GLY A 373 13.15 31.24 23.09
N ASP A 374 13.26 32.50 23.50
CA ASP A 374 12.23 33.52 23.24
C ASP A 374 12.11 33.86 21.74
N GLY A 375 13.20 33.74 20.98
CA GLY A 375 13.25 34.08 19.55
C GLY A 375 13.33 32.88 18.59
N PHE A 376 13.88 31.75 19.01
CA PHE A 376 14.06 30.56 18.16
C PHE A 376 14.35 29.30 18.99
N ALA A 377 14.06 28.14 18.39
CA ALA A 377 14.44 26.85 18.92
C ALA A 377 15.81 26.39 18.39
N THR A 378 16.54 25.64 19.22
CA THR A 378 17.83 25.00 18.94
C THR A 378 17.83 23.55 19.41
N PHE A 379 18.91 22.84 19.10
CA PHE A 379 19.17 21.50 19.64
C PHE A 379 20.40 21.53 20.55
N THR A 380 20.32 20.78 21.66
CA THR A 380 21.42 20.60 22.62
C THR A 380 21.58 19.14 22.99
N ASP A 381 22.80 18.71 23.23
CA ASP A 381 23.10 17.37 23.76
C ASP A 381 22.93 17.31 25.29
N GLN A 382 22.83 18.48 25.94
CA GLN A 382 22.77 18.61 27.39
C GLN A 382 21.32 18.56 27.90
N TYR A 383 20.97 17.52 28.66
CA TYR A 383 19.61 17.34 29.18
C TYR A 383 19.14 18.49 30.08
N HIS A 384 20.03 19.12 30.83
CA HIS A 384 19.69 20.24 31.72
C HIS A 384 19.44 21.57 30.97
N GLU A 385 19.84 21.66 29.70
CA GLU A 385 19.55 22.78 28.80
C GLU A 385 18.32 22.53 27.93
N ALA A 386 17.73 21.33 28.02
CA ALA A 386 16.54 20.96 27.28
C ALA A 386 15.32 21.75 27.77
N SER A 387 14.39 21.99 26.85
CA SER A 387 13.06 22.46 27.22
C SER A 387 12.18 21.30 27.65
N PHE A 388 11.53 21.50 28.79
CA PHE A 388 10.58 20.57 29.38
C PHE A 388 9.16 21.08 29.14
N PHE A 389 8.29 20.15 28.76
CA PHE A 389 6.97 20.46 28.24
C PHE A 389 5.88 19.72 28.99
N HIS A 390 4.71 20.34 29.07
CA HIS A 390 3.45 19.72 29.44
C HIS A 390 2.46 19.84 28.28
N ALA A 391 1.62 18.81 28.10
CA ALA A 391 0.41 18.97 27.31
C ALA A 391 -0.60 19.83 28.11
N ASP A 392 -1.35 20.68 27.43
CA ASP A 392 -2.46 21.45 28.02
C ASP A 392 -3.69 20.56 28.21
N LEU A 393 -3.52 19.53 29.03
CA LEU A 393 -4.50 18.50 29.35
C LEU A 393 -4.43 18.23 30.84
N LYS A 394 -5.49 17.62 31.37
CA LYS A 394 -5.41 17.08 32.74
C LYS A 394 -4.38 15.96 32.77
N GLU A 395 -3.65 15.87 33.87
CA GLU A 395 -2.61 14.86 34.06
C GLU A 395 -3.13 13.43 33.80
N ASP A 396 -4.30 13.09 34.32
CA ASP A 396 -4.92 11.79 34.10
C ASP A 396 -5.23 11.53 32.61
N GLU A 397 -5.62 12.54 31.83
CA GLU A 397 -5.90 12.40 30.40
C GLU A 397 -4.61 12.12 29.62
N TRP A 398 -3.54 12.86 29.93
CA TRP A 398 -2.22 12.65 29.34
C TRP A 398 -1.66 11.26 29.69
N ASN A 399 -1.68 10.89 30.98
CA ASN A 399 -1.18 9.61 31.44
C ASN A 399 -2.00 8.43 30.89
N ASN A 400 -3.32 8.57 30.76
CA ASN A 400 -4.15 7.56 30.13
C ASN A 400 -3.81 7.39 28.65
N TRP A 401 -3.59 8.49 27.93
CA TRP A 401 -3.18 8.44 26.52
C TRP A 401 -1.79 7.80 26.36
N LEU A 402 -0.81 8.22 27.17
CA LEU A 402 0.53 7.63 27.21
C LEU A 402 0.49 6.14 27.51
N ASN A 403 -0.27 5.70 28.53
CA ASN A 403 -0.35 4.28 28.90
C ASN A 403 -0.95 3.40 27.80
N LYS A 404 -1.90 3.92 27.02
CA LYS A 404 -2.49 3.19 25.88
C LYS A 404 -1.51 3.03 24.73
N TRP A 405 -0.71 4.05 24.47
CA TRP A 405 0.28 4.08 23.40
C TRP A 405 1.59 3.36 23.77
N TYR A 406 2.18 3.74 24.91
CA TYR A 406 3.47 3.31 25.40
C TYR A 406 3.34 2.69 26.81
N PRO A 407 2.73 1.50 26.93
CA PRO A 407 2.44 0.86 28.22
C PRO A 407 3.74 0.50 28.97
N GLY A 408 3.76 0.78 30.27
CA GLY A 408 4.90 0.51 31.16
C GLY A 408 5.80 1.71 31.45
N LYS A 409 5.33 2.92 31.12
CA LYS A 409 5.90 4.18 31.59
C LYS A 409 5.05 4.81 32.66
#